data_AF-A0A8J8DPC6-F1
#
_entry.id   AF-A0A8J8DPC6-F1
#
_cell.length_a   1.000
_cell.length_b   1.000
_cell.length_c   1.000
_cell.angle_alpha   90.00
_cell.angle_beta   90.00
_cell.angle_gamma   90.00
#
_symmetry.space_group_name_H-M   'P 1'
#
loop_
_entity.id
_entity.type
_entity.pdbx_description
1 polymer ?
#
loop_
_entity_poly.entity_id
_entity_poly.type
_entity_poly.pdbx_seq_one_letter_code
_entity_poly.pdbx_strand_id
1 'polypeptide(L)'
;MNKKVKEMLTEQYGYAPDLIFEVKPNRRIYAYKPCPFNPKVHTEKGIYFGKIESDGIRLTIEGAFLVGSKGQKNIVEVDEEKAKLWLAGKDLKTNEEINGWVILKWGQYYLGCGKAKEGIIKNYVPKERRINLE
;
A
#
# COMPACT_ATOMS: atom_id res chain seq x y z
N MET A 1 -17.39 -0.94 9.62
CA MET A 1 -15.92 -0.97 9.45
C MET A 1 -15.50 -0.83 7.98
N ASN A 2 -16.10 -1.58 7.04
CA ASN A 2 -15.88 -1.45 5.59
C ASN A 2 -15.97 0.01 5.07
N LYS A 3 -17.05 0.73 5.45
CA LYS A 3 -17.26 2.14 5.07
C LYS A 3 -16.10 3.05 5.49
N LYS A 4 -15.63 2.92 6.74
CA LYS A 4 -14.50 3.70 7.28
C LYS A 4 -13.20 3.45 6.51
N VAL A 5 -12.91 2.20 6.13
CA VAL A 5 -11.72 1.89 5.31
C VAL A 5 -11.83 2.56 3.94
N LYS A 6 -13.00 2.49 3.28
CA LYS A 6 -13.22 3.17 1.99
C LYS A 6 -13.07 4.69 2.09
N GLU A 7 -13.57 5.31 3.16
CA GLU A 7 -13.39 6.74 3.44
C GLU A 7 -11.91 7.10 3.57
N MET A 8 -11.16 6.38 4.42
CA MET A 8 -9.72 6.61 4.60
C MET A 8 -8.93 6.45 3.29
N LEU A 9 -9.24 5.42 2.48
CA LEU A 9 -8.59 5.21 1.18
C LEU A 9 -8.89 6.34 0.19
N THR A 10 -10.13 6.82 0.18
CA THR A 10 -10.55 7.93 -0.70
C THR A 10 -9.88 9.24 -0.27
N GLU A 11 -9.80 9.48 1.04
CA GLU A 11 -9.12 10.66 1.59
C GLU A 11 -7.62 10.64 1.27
N GLN A 12 -6.94 9.53 1.57
CA GLN A 12 -5.49 9.40 1.40
C GLN A 12 -5.05 9.26 -0.06
N TYR A 13 -5.77 8.48 -0.88
CA TYR A 13 -5.30 8.11 -2.22
C TYR A 13 -6.23 8.55 -3.35
N GLY A 14 -7.37 9.16 -3.02
CA GLY A 14 -8.38 9.60 -3.99
C GLY A 14 -9.25 8.47 -4.55
N TYR A 15 -9.04 7.22 -4.12
CA TYR A 15 -9.77 6.07 -4.64
C TYR A 15 -9.86 4.94 -3.61
N ALA A 16 -11.02 4.30 -3.55
CA ALA A 16 -11.23 3.06 -2.82
C ALA A 16 -11.80 2.00 -3.78
N PRO A 17 -11.15 0.84 -3.95
CA PRO A 17 -11.65 -0.19 -4.84
C PRO A 17 -12.96 -0.79 -4.30
N ASP A 18 -13.79 -1.26 -5.22
CA ASP A 18 -15.03 -1.94 -4.87
C ASP A 18 -14.77 -3.38 -4.40
N LEU A 19 -14.37 -3.45 -3.13
CA LEU A 19 -14.07 -4.67 -2.39
C LEU A 19 -14.75 -4.61 -1.03
N ILE A 20 -14.86 -5.78 -0.40
CA ILE A 20 -15.22 -5.91 1.01
C ILE A 20 -13.93 -5.87 1.82
N PHE A 21 -13.87 -4.95 2.78
CA PHE A 21 -12.75 -4.82 3.72
C PHE A 21 -13.11 -5.36 5.10
N GLU A 22 -12.29 -6.28 5.60
CA GLU A 22 -12.35 -6.82 6.95
C GLU A 22 -11.14 -6.33 7.75
N VAL A 23 -11.37 -5.74 8.92
CA VAL A 23 -10.30 -5.27 9.81
C VAL A 23 -10.21 -6.21 11.01
N LYS A 24 -9.03 -6.79 11.21
CA LYS A 24 -8.72 -7.69 12.34
C LYS A 24 -8.39 -6.90 13.61
N PRO A 25 -8.42 -7.52 14.81
CA PRO A 25 -8.07 -6.85 16.07
C PRO A 25 -6.68 -6.20 16.08
N ASN A 26 -5.71 -6.78 15.37
CA ASN A 26 -4.37 -6.22 15.20
C ASN A 26 -4.27 -5.09 14.15
N ARG A 27 -5.41 -4.57 13.71
CA ARG A 27 -5.57 -3.51 12.70
C ARG A 27 -5.17 -3.89 11.27
N ARG A 28 -4.87 -5.16 11.00
CA ARG A 28 -4.66 -5.66 9.64
C ARG A 28 -5.99 -5.61 8.86
N ILE A 29 -5.89 -5.23 7.60
CA ILE A 29 -7.01 -5.13 6.67
C ILE A 29 -6.86 -6.26 5.65
N TYR A 30 -7.89 -7.07 5.51
CA TYR A 30 -8.03 -8.02 4.41
C TYR A 30 -9.11 -7.54 3.44
N ALA A 31 -8.89 -7.78 2.14
CA ALA A 31 -9.82 -7.39 1.09
C ALA A 31 -10.23 -8.60 0.24
N TYR A 32 -11.51 -8.73 -0.06
CA TYR A 32 -12.05 -9.82 -0.87
C TYR A 32 -13.32 -9.42 -1.63
N LYS A 33 -13.72 -10.28 -2.56
CA LYS A 33 -15.06 -10.29 -3.17
C LYS A 33 -15.85 -11.50 -2.65
N PRO A 34 -17.20 -11.42 -2.61
CA PRO A 34 -18.02 -12.59 -2.35
C PRO A 34 -17.67 -13.72 -3.31
N CYS A 35 -17.52 -14.93 -2.78
CA CYS A 35 -17.31 -16.14 -3.54
C CYS A 35 -18.34 -17.18 -3.08
N PRO A 36 -19.16 -17.75 -3.99
CA PRO A 36 -20.10 -18.83 -3.64
C PRO A 36 -19.37 -20.07 -3.10
N PHE A 37 -18.13 -20.29 -3.55
CA PHE A 37 -17.26 -21.30 -3.00
C PHE A 37 -16.76 -20.86 -1.61
N ASN A 38 -17.32 -21.46 -0.57
CA ASN A 38 -16.99 -21.20 0.84
C ASN A 38 -16.32 -22.44 1.46
N PRO A 39 -15.06 -22.75 1.10
CA PRO A 39 -14.36 -23.87 1.71
C PRO A 39 -14.18 -23.57 3.20
N LYS A 40 -14.34 -24.60 4.05
CA LYS A 40 -13.95 -24.51 5.46
C LYS A 40 -12.42 -24.42 5.51
N VAL A 41 -11.89 -23.21 5.44
CA VAL A 41 -10.46 -22.93 5.56
C VAL A 41 -10.16 -22.34 6.92
N HIS A 42 -9.03 -22.74 7.49
CA HIS A 42 -8.44 -22.09 8.67
C HIS A 42 -7.70 -20.78 8.31
N THR A 43 -7.75 -20.37 7.04
CA THR A 43 -7.01 -19.23 6.51
C THR A 43 -7.87 -17.98 6.43
N GLU A 44 -7.20 -16.83 6.35
CA GLU A 44 -7.83 -15.53 6.21
C GLU A 44 -8.49 -15.38 4.84
N LYS A 45 -9.64 -14.69 4.79
CA LYS A 45 -10.38 -14.47 3.55
C LYS A 45 -9.70 -13.39 2.70
N GLY A 46 -9.42 -13.73 1.44
CA GLY A 46 -8.88 -12.79 0.46
C GLY A 46 -7.41 -12.48 0.67
N ILE A 47 -7.04 -11.24 0.38
CA ILE A 47 -5.63 -10.80 0.39
C ILE A 47 -5.36 -9.86 1.56
N TYR A 48 -4.13 -9.91 2.07
CA TYR A 48 -3.67 -8.92 3.04
C TYR A 48 -3.45 -7.58 2.32
N PHE A 49 -4.36 -6.65 2.55
CA PHE A 49 -4.46 -5.40 1.80
C PHE A 49 -3.61 -4.27 2.40
N GLY A 50 -3.46 -4.27 3.72
CA GLY A 50 -2.75 -3.21 4.43
C GLY A 50 -3.01 -3.24 5.92
N LYS A 51 -2.58 -2.21 6.63
CA LYS A 51 -2.79 -2.06 8.07
C LYS A 51 -3.20 -0.63 8.40
N ILE A 52 -4.16 -0.49 9.32
CA ILE A 52 -4.48 0.81 9.91
C ILE A 52 -3.39 1.16 10.91
N GLU A 53 -2.62 2.19 10.59
CA GLU A 53 -1.65 2.83 11.48
C GLU A 53 -2.33 4.02 12.18
N SER A 54 -1.62 4.71 13.08
CA SER A 54 -2.19 5.83 13.84
C SER A 54 -2.58 7.03 12.97
N ASP A 55 -1.94 7.19 11.82
CA ASP A 55 -2.02 8.36 10.94
C ASP A 55 -2.40 7.99 9.50
N GLY A 56 -3.12 6.88 9.32
CA GLY A 56 -3.65 6.45 8.03
C GLY A 56 -3.49 4.96 7.78
N ILE A 57 -3.77 4.55 6.55
CA ILE A 57 -3.59 3.19 6.07
C ILE A 57 -2.22 3.07 5.42
N ARG A 58 -1.43 2.10 5.90
CA ARG A 58 -0.23 1.61 5.19
C ARG A 58 -0.63 0.42 4.32
N LEU A 59 -0.53 0.57 3.01
CA LEU A 59 -0.84 -0.51 2.06
C LEU A 59 0.29 -1.54 1.97
N THR A 60 -0.06 -2.79 1.65
CA THR A 60 0.90 -3.78 1.12
C THR A 60 1.22 -3.47 -0.34
N ILE A 61 2.10 -4.25 -0.97
CA ILE A 61 2.34 -4.14 -2.42
C ILE A 61 1.05 -4.44 -3.20
N GLU A 62 0.32 -5.47 -2.79
CA GLU A 62 -0.95 -5.87 -3.40
C GLU A 62 -2.03 -4.80 -3.20
N GLY A 63 -2.12 -4.23 -2.00
CA GLY A 63 -3.03 -3.12 -1.73
C GLY A 63 -2.69 -1.86 -2.53
N ALA A 64 -1.40 -1.53 -2.64
CA ALA A 64 -0.91 -0.41 -3.43
C ALA A 64 -1.23 -0.59 -4.93
N PHE A 65 -1.13 -1.81 -5.45
CA PHE A 65 -1.51 -2.10 -6.84
C PHE A 65 -3.02 -1.88 -7.08
N LEU A 66 -3.86 -2.39 -6.17
CA LEU A 66 -5.31 -2.26 -6.28
C LEU A 66 -5.82 -0.82 -6.13
N VAL A 67 -5.15 -0.01 -5.31
CA VAL A 67 -5.50 1.40 -5.09
C VAL A 67 -4.85 2.29 -6.14
N GLY A 68 -3.55 2.15 -6.34
CA GLY A 68 -2.73 3.04 -7.17
C GLY A 68 -3.16 3.08 -8.64
N SER A 69 -3.71 1.99 -9.18
CA SER A 69 -4.21 1.92 -10.56
C SER A 69 -5.26 2.99 -10.91
N LYS A 70 -6.00 3.49 -9.91
CA LYS A 70 -6.98 4.57 -10.08
C LYS A 70 -6.84 5.69 -9.05
N GLY A 71 -5.87 5.57 -8.14
CA GLY A 71 -5.54 6.60 -7.17
C GLY A 71 -4.96 7.83 -7.85
N GLN A 72 -5.18 8.99 -7.25
CA GLN A 72 -4.72 10.29 -7.78
C GLN A 72 -4.02 11.15 -6.71
N LYS A 73 -3.98 10.69 -5.45
CA LYS A 73 -3.36 11.39 -4.33
C LYS A 73 -2.27 10.53 -3.69
N ASN A 74 -1.23 11.18 -3.16
CA ASN A 74 -0.15 10.53 -2.43
C ASN A 74 0.50 9.38 -3.22
N ILE A 75 0.66 9.57 -4.54
CA ILE A 75 1.41 8.68 -5.43
C ILE A 75 2.68 9.41 -5.84
N VAL A 76 3.82 8.80 -5.57
CA VAL A 76 5.14 9.34 -5.92
C VAL A 76 5.69 8.51 -7.07
N GLU A 77 5.88 9.17 -8.21
CA GLU A 77 6.49 8.55 -9.38
C GLU A 77 8.02 8.66 -9.27
N VAL A 78 8.70 7.53 -9.47
CA VAL A 78 10.15 7.44 -9.38
C VAL A 78 10.75 6.91 -10.68
N ASP A 79 12.00 7.27 -10.95
CA ASP A 79 12.79 6.67 -12.02
C ASP A 79 13.25 5.24 -11.67
N GLU A 80 13.90 4.59 -12.63
CA GLU A 80 14.40 3.22 -12.47
C GLU A 80 15.44 3.09 -11.34
N GLU A 81 16.32 4.07 -11.17
CA GLU A 81 17.37 4.03 -10.15
C GLU A 81 16.75 4.04 -8.75
N LYS A 82 15.84 4.98 -8.49
CA LYS A 82 15.08 5.05 -7.24
C LYS A 82 14.18 3.83 -7.04
N ALA A 83 13.58 3.29 -8.11
CA ALA A 83 12.81 2.05 -8.02
C ALA A 83 13.67 0.87 -7.55
N LYS A 84 14.89 0.72 -8.09
CA LYS A 84 15.85 -0.31 -7.67
C LYS A 84 16.26 -0.12 -6.21
N LEU A 85 16.62 1.10 -5.81
CA LEU A 85 16.95 1.42 -4.40
C LEU A 85 15.79 1.10 -3.45
N TRP A 86 14.57 1.47 -3.85
CA TRP A 86 13.35 1.18 -3.09
C TRP A 86 13.14 -0.32 -2.93
N LEU A 87 13.22 -1.09 -4.01
CA LEU A 87 13.06 -2.55 -3.97
C LEU A 87 14.20 -3.24 -3.21
N ALA A 88 15.39 -2.64 -3.15
CA ALA A 88 16.49 -3.10 -2.28
C ALA A 88 16.29 -2.74 -0.79
N GLY A 89 15.18 -2.08 -0.46
CA GLY A 89 14.84 -1.72 0.91
C GLY A 89 15.51 -0.44 1.42
N LYS A 90 15.97 0.44 0.52
CA LYS A 90 16.55 1.74 0.88
C LYS A 90 15.45 2.80 0.99
N ASP A 91 15.65 3.74 1.92
CA ASP A 91 14.85 4.96 2.00
C ASP A 91 15.18 5.86 0.81
N LEU A 92 14.21 6.64 0.35
CA LEU A 92 14.40 7.59 -0.75
C LEU A 92 14.39 9.01 -0.23
N LYS A 93 15.27 9.87 -0.77
CA LYS A 93 15.15 11.32 -0.60
C LYS A 93 14.16 11.85 -1.64
N THR A 94 13.33 12.80 -1.23
CA THR A 94 12.42 13.53 -2.11
C THR A 94 12.46 15.02 -1.77
N ASN A 95 12.36 15.84 -2.81
CA ASN A 95 12.20 17.28 -2.67
C ASN A 95 10.72 17.70 -2.72
N GLU A 96 9.81 16.74 -2.90
CA GLU A 96 8.38 16.99 -2.87
C GLU A 96 7.93 17.29 -1.44
N GLU A 97 7.06 18.29 -1.28
CA GLU A 97 6.43 18.63 0.00
C GLU A 97 5.29 17.66 0.33
N ILE A 98 5.64 16.38 0.50
CA ILE A 98 4.71 15.29 0.79
C ILE A 98 4.93 14.77 2.22
N ASN A 99 3.83 14.47 2.90
CA ASN A 99 3.85 13.91 4.24
C ASN A 99 2.80 12.80 4.36
N GLY A 100 3.11 11.78 5.16
CA GLY A 100 2.21 10.65 5.43
C GLY A 100 2.45 9.45 4.54
N TRP A 101 1.43 8.61 4.38
CA TRP A 101 1.54 7.34 3.64
C TRP A 101 1.40 7.57 2.14
N VAL A 102 2.42 7.17 1.38
CA VAL A 102 2.50 7.34 -0.08
C VAL A 102 2.64 6.01 -0.80
N ILE A 103 2.13 5.91 -2.01
CA ILE A 103 2.37 4.78 -2.92
C ILE A 103 3.55 5.14 -3.82
N LEU A 104 4.50 4.22 -3.98
CA LEU A 104 5.61 4.38 -4.91
C LEU A 104 5.23 3.76 -6.26
N LYS A 105 5.46 4.48 -7.34
CA LYS A 105 5.13 4.06 -8.71
C LYS A 105 6.34 4.21 -9.63
N TRP A 106 6.60 3.21 -10.47
CA TRP A 106 7.56 3.29 -11.56
C TRP A 106 6.89 2.78 -12.84
N GLY A 107 6.66 3.66 -13.82
CA GLY A 107 5.96 3.31 -15.05
C GLY A 107 4.55 2.77 -14.78
N GLN A 108 4.30 1.50 -15.07
CA GLN A 108 3.01 0.84 -14.80
C GLN A 108 3.00 0.04 -13.48
N TYR A 109 4.10 0.05 -12.72
CA TYR A 109 4.28 -0.77 -11.53
C TYR A 109 4.06 0.02 -10.25
N TYR A 110 3.28 -0.54 -9.33
CA TYR A 110 3.07 -0.01 -7.98
C TYR A 110 3.92 -0.81 -6.99
N LEU A 111 4.93 -0.16 -6.41
CA LEU A 111 6.02 -0.79 -5.68
C LEU A 111 5.75 -0.90 -4.17
N GLY A 112 4.48 -0.75 -3.78
CA GLY A 112 4.05 -0.72 -2.38
C GLY A 112 3.95 0.69 -1.81
N CYS A 113 3.99 0.76 -0.48
CA CYS A 113 3.75 1.98 0.27
C CYS A 113 4.99 2.38 1.07
N GLY A 114 5.20 3.68 1.24
CA GLY A 114 6.22 4.28 2.09
C GLY A 114 5.64 5.33 3.01
N LYS A 115 6.44 5.78 3.99
CA LYS A 115 6.05 6.91 4.85
C LYS A 115 6.93 8.11 4.55
N ALA A 116 6.35 9.13 3.93
CA ALA A 116 7.00 10.39 3.65
C ALA A 116 6.99 11.28 4.90
N LYS A 117 8.16 11.80 5.27
CA LYS A 117 8.34 12.79 6.34
C LYS A 117 9.69 13.50 6.14
N GLU A 118 9.69 14.83 6.24
CA GLU A 118 10.93 15.64 6.26
C GLU A 118 11.86 15.37 5.06
N GLY A 119 11.28 15.29 3.85
CA GLY A 119 12.04 15.04 2.62
C GLY A 119 12.58 13.61 2.45
N ILE A 120 12.16 12.68 3.31
CA ILE A 120 12.52 11.26 3.24
C ILE A 120 11.27 10.41 3.13
N ILE A 121 11.28 9.46 2.20
CA ILE A 121 10.28 8.39 2.11
C ILE A 121 10.89 7.12 2.71
N LYS A 122 10.43 6.78 3.92
CA LYS A 122 10.86 5.59 4.63
C LYS A 122 10.35 4.33 3.96
N ASN A 123 11.24 3.35 3.81
CA ASN A 123 10.99 2.09 3.13
C ASN A 123 10.14 1.11 3.94
N TYR A 124 9.14 0.52 3.29
CA TYR A 124 8.31 -0.54 3.86
C TYR A 124 8.19 -1.78 2.95
N VAL A 125 9.13 -1.96 2.01
CA VAL A 125 9.25 -3.22 1.27
C VAL A 125 9.62 -4.33 2.26
N PRO A 126 8.82 -5.42 2.34
CA PRO A 126 9.10 -6.55 3.24
C PRO A 126 10.49 -7.12 2.98
N LYS A 127 11.21 -7.51 4.04
CA LYS A 127 12.61 -7.94 3.95
C LYS A 127 12.79 -9.11 2.98
N GLU A 128 11.85 -10.05 3.04
CA GLU A 128 11.76 -11.25 2.22
C GLU A 128 11.46 -10.98 0.73
N ARG A 129 11.04 -9.76 0.38
CA ARG A 129 10.78 -9.33 -1.01
C ARG A 129 11.82 -8.35 -1.55
N ARG A 130 12.88 -8.07 -0.79
CA ARG A 130 13.93 -7.15 -1.24
C ARG A 130 14.83 -7.81 -2.27
N ILE A 131 15.24 -7.02 -3.25
CA ILE A 131 16.21 -7.45 -4.26
C ILE A 131 17.63 -7.08 -3.82
N ASN A 132 18.61 -7.84 -4.31
CA ASN A 132 20.00 -7.42 -4.24
C ASN A 132 20.31 -6.55 -5.45
N LEU A 133 21.09 -5.50 -5.23
CA LEU A 133 21.66 -4.70 -6.32
C LEU A 133 22.98 -5.36 -6.70
N GLU A 134 23.14 -5.68 -7.98
CA GLU A 134 24.39 -6.14 -8.56
C GLU A 134 25.36 -4.96 -8.78
#